data_AF-A0A660T5T1-F1
#
_entry.id   AF-A0A660T5T1-F1
#
_cell.length_a   1.000
_cell.length_b   1.000
_cell.length_c   1.000
_cell.angle_alpha   90.00
_cell.angle_beta   90.00
_cell.angle_gamma   90.00
#
_symmetry.space_group_name_H-M   'P 1'
#
loop_
_entity.id
_entity.type
_entity.pdbx_description
1 polymer ?
#
loop_
_entity_poly.entity_id
_entity_poly.type
_entity_poly.pdbx_seq_one_letter_code
_entity_poly.pdbx_strand_id
1 'polypeptide(L)' 'MDKTKVKLAMAPIGWTNDDMPDLGSENSFQQCISEMALAGYSGSEVGNKYPKDPEVLKPYLDVRGLTICNQWFSSFLAS' A
#
# COMPACT_ATOMS: atom_id res chain seq x y z
N MET A 1 7.98 -23.14 9.14
CA MET A 1 7.80 -21.70 9.43
C MET A 1 6.44 -21.53 10.09
N ASP A 2 6.36 -20.84 11.22
CA ASP A 2 5.09 -20.61 11.92
C ASP A 2 4.27 -19.56 11.16
N LYS A 3 3.12 -19.97 10.61
CA LYS A 3 2.25 -19.10 9.81
C LYS A 3 1.68 -17.94 10.63
N THR A 4 1.68 -18.02 11.96
CA THR A 4 1.17 -16.96 12.83
C THR A 4 2.20 -15.84 13.08
N LYS A 5 3.48 -16.09 12.78
CA LYS A 5 4.58 -15.13 12.99
C LYS A 5 4.93 -14.31 11.75
N VAL A 6 4.36 -14.64 10.59
CA VAL A 6 4.66 -13.99 9.32
C VAL A 6 3.37 -13.41 8.73
N LYS A 7 3.42 -12.13 8.37
CA LYS A 7 2.36 -11.44 7.63
C LYS A 7 2.84 -11.21 6.20
N LEU A 8 2.02 -11.60 5.23
CA LEU A 8 2.30 -11.33 3.82
C LEU A 8 1.64 -10.01 3.43
N ALA A 9 2.41 -9.13 2.82
CA ALA A 9 1.99 -7.81 2.36
C ALA A 9 2.30 -7.65 0.87
N MET A 10 1.65 -6.69 0.22
CA MET A 10 1.84 -6.39 -1.20
C MET A 10 2.12 -4.90 -1.42
N ALA A 11 3.15 -4.59 -2.21
CA ALA A 11 3.49 -3.21 -2.55
C ALA A 11 2.49 -2.61 -3.55
N PRO A 12 2.10 -1.33 -3.41
CA PRO A 12 1.16 -0.67 -4.30
C PRO A 12 1.69 -0.42 -5.72
N ILE A 13 3.00 -0.62 -5.96
CA ILE A 13 3.62 -0.48 -7.28
C ILE A 13 3.00 -1.39 -8.36
N GLY A 14 2.34 -2.48 -7.95
CA GLY A 14 1.56 -3.34 -8.86
C GLY A 14 0.29 -2.68 -9.41
N TRP A 15 -0.20 -1.61 -8.78
CA TRP A 15 -1.40 -0.86 -9.19
C TRP A 15 -1.09 0.53 -9.72
N THR A 16 -0.06 1.20 -9.17
CA THR A 16 0.29 2.58 -9.51
C THR A 16 1.79 2.73 -9.49
N ASN A 17 2.38 3.27 -10.55
CA ASN A 17 3.83 3.48 -10.61
C ASN A 17 4.19 4.95 -10.35
N ASP A 18 5.12 5.18 -9.43
CA ASP A 18 5.54 6.52 -9.01
C ASP A 18 6.57 7.14 -9.96
N ASP A 19 7.40 6.32 -10.61
CA ASP A 19 8.40 6.75 -11.59
C ASP A 19 7.79 6.95 -12.99
N MET A 20 6.73 6.19 -13.30
CA MET A 20 5.97 6.26 -14.55
C MET A 20 4.47 6.47 -14.27
N PRO A 21 4.03 7.72 -13.99
CA PRO A 21 2.68 8.00 -13.49
C PRO A 21 1.53 7.55 -14.40
N ASP A 22 1.79 7.42 -15.70
CA ASP A 22 0.79 6.93 -16.68
C ASP A 22 0.40 5.47 -16.42
N LEU A 23 1.30 4.65 -15.85
CA LEU A 23 1.03 3.26 -15.52
C LEU A 23 0.17 3.16 -14.25
N GLY A 24 -1.12 2.88 -14.46
CA GLY A 24 -2.10 2.78 -13.38
C GLY A 24 -2.58 4.15 -12.88
N SER A 25 -2.47 5.19 -13.70
CA SER A 25 -2.95 6.54 -13.40
C SER A 25 -4.43 6.58 -13.00
N GLU A 26 -5.24 5.70 -13.59
CA GLU A 26 -6.67 5.52 -13.38
C GLU A 26 -7.01 4.85 -12.04
N ASN A 27 -6.08 4.08 -11.47
CA ASN A 27 -6.33 3.34 -10.23
C ASN A 27 -6.34 4.27 -9.03
N SER A 28 -7.37 4.12 -8.19
CA SER A 28 -7.46 4.80 -6.89
C SER A 28 -6.75 4.01 -5.79
N PHE A 29 -6.35 4.68 -4.72
CA PHE A 29 -5.76 3.98 -3.57
C PHE A 29 -6.77 3.00 -2.94
N GLN A 30 -8.06 3.36 -2.90
CA GLN A 30 -9.12 2.51 -2.35
C GLN A 30 -9.25 1.21 -3.15
N GLN A 31 -9.16 1.28 -4.47
CA GLN A 31 -9.16 0.10 -5.33
C GLN A 31 -7.95 -0.79 -5.03
N CYS A 32 -6.75 -0.20 -5.01
CA CYS A 32 -5.50 -0.91 -4.72
C CYS A 32 -5.58 -1.70 -3.39
N ILE A 33 -5.96 -1.06 -2.29
CA ILE A 33 -6.07 -1.75 -0.99
C ILE A 33 -7.24 -2.76 -0.95
N SER A 34 -8.31 -2.54 -1.72
CA SER A 34 -9.42 -3.50 -1.79
C SER A 34 -9.02 -4.77 -2.52
N GLU A 35 -8.30 -4.63 -3.63
CA GLU A 35 -7.82 -5.77 -4.43
C GLU A 35 -6.70 -6.53 -3.71
N MET A 36 -5.82 -5.84 -2.97
CA MET A 36 -4.84 -6.51 -2.10
C MET A 36 -5.52 -7.39 -1.03
N ALA A 37 -6.55 -6.85 -0.36
CA ALA A 37 -7.30 -7.61 0.64
C ALA A 37 -8.05 -8.79 -0.01
N LEU A 38 -8.66 -8.58 -1.18
CA LEU A 38 -9.33 -9.64 -1.95
C LEU A 38 -8.37 -10.76 -2.36
N ALA A 39 -7.13 -10.42 -2.70
CA ALA A 39 -6.06 -11.38 -3.01
C ALA A 39 -5.51 -12.12 -1.78
N GLY A 40 -5.94 -11.78 -0.56
CA GLY A 40 -5.57 -12.47 0.67
C GLY A 40 -4.31 -11.93 1.36
N TYR A 41 -3.85 -10.73 0.99
CA TYR A 41 -2.76 -10.07 1.71
C TYR A 41 -3.24 -9.44 3.02
N SER A 42 -2.32 -9.30 3.96
CA SER A 42 -2.54 -8.77 5.31
C SER A 42 -1.92 -7.38 5.52
N GLY A 43 -1.33 -6.80 4.48
CA GLY A 43 -0.74 -5.48 4.55
C GLY A 43 -0.31 -4.91 3.21
N SER A 44 0.15 -3.66 3.27
CA SER A 44 0.65 -2.90 2.13
C SER A 44 1.85 -2.04 2.54
N GLU A 45 2.59 -1.55 1.55
CA GLU A 45 3.52 -0.42 1.72
C GLU A 45 2.77 0.89 1.48
N VAL A 46 3.38 2.04 1.79
CA VAL A 46 2.78 3.35 1.45
C VAL A 46 3.03 3.70 0.00
N GLY A 47 1.97 3.88 -0.78
CA GLY A 47 2.03 4.42 -2.14
C GLY A 47 1.80 5.92 -2.18
N ASN A 48 2.34 6.59 -3.21
CA ASN A 48 2.11 8.00 -3.54
C ASN A 48 0.64 8.45 -3.41
N LYS A 49 -0.28 7.67 -3.97
CA LYS A 49 -1.71 8.02 -4.02
C LYS A 49 -2.44 7.84 -2.68
N TYR A 50 -1.77 7.33 -1.64
CA TYR A 50 -2.40 7.08 -0.34
C TYR A 50 -2.57 8.40 0.43
N PRO A 51 -3.61 8.54 1.26
CA PRO A 51 -3.68 9.62 2.24
C PRO A 51 -2.42 9.63 3.12
N LYS A 52 -1.78 10.79 3.23
CA LYS A 52 -0.56 10.98 4.03
C LYS A 52 -0.85 11.06 5.53
N ASP A 53 -2.07 11.45 5.90
CA ASP A 53 -2.52 11.49 7.29
C ASP A 53 -2.91 10.09 7.76
N PRO A 54 -2.22 9.51 8.77
CA PRO A 54 -2.56 8.21 9.32
C PRO A 54 -4.00 8.12 9.86
N GLU A 55 -4.56 9.21 10.40
CA GLU A 55 -5.93 9.24 10.93
C GLU A 55 -6.96 9.11 9.80
N VAL A 56 -6.60 9.55 8.59
CA VAL A 56 -7.42 9.37 7.39
C VAL A 56 -7.20 7.97 6.79
N LEU A 57 -5.96 7.50 6.68
CA LEU A 57 -5.64 6.23 6.02
C LEU A 57 -6.13 5.01 6.82
N LYS A 58 -5.94 5.03 8.15
CA LYS A 58 -6.17 3.87 9.01
C LYS A 58 -7.59 3.30 8.91
N PRO A 59 -8.68 4.09 8.94
CA PRO A 59 -10.03 3.57 8.74
C PRO A 59 -10.23 2.80 7.43
N TYR A 60 -9.58 3.19 6.34
CA TYR A 60 -9.70 2.48 5.06
C TYR A 60 -9.00 1.12 5.09
N LEU A 61 -7.89 1.00 5.82
CA LEU A 61 -7.13 -0.24 5.98
C LEU A 61 -7.81 -1.20 6.97
N ASP A 62 -8.31 -0.67 8.10
CA ASP A 62 -8.91 -1.47 9.18
C ASP A 62 -10.13 -2.25 8.68
N VAL A 63 -10.99 -1.64 7.87
CA VAL A 63 -12.16 -2.31 7.27
C VAL A 63 -11.77 -3.49 6.37
N ARG A 64 -10.52 -3.51 5.88
CA ARG A 64 -9.97 -4.55 4.99
C ARG A 64 -9.03 -5.52 5.71
N GLY A 65 -8.79 -5.33 7.02
CA GLY A 65 -7.82 -6.10 7.79
C GLY A 65 -6.37 -5.92 7.34
N LEU A 66 -6.05 -4.78 6.72
CA LEU A 66 -4.71 -4.46 6.23
C LEU A 66 -3.92 -3.61 7.24
N THR A 67 -2.60 -3.76 7.21
CA THR A 67 -1.67 -2.91 7.97
C THR A 67 -0.55 -2.39 7.07
N ILE A 68 0.00 -1.21 7.37
CA ILE A 68 1.20 -0.72 6.67
C ILE A 68 2.44 -1.40 7.26
N CYS A 69 3.27 -2.02 6.40
CA CYS A 69 4.47 -2.73 6.86
C CYS A 69 5.76 -1.92 6.71
N ASN A 70 5.84 -0.97 5.77
CA ASN A 70 6.97 -0.06 5.57
C ASN A 70 6.55 1.14 4.69
N GLN A 71 7.52 2.03 4.42
CA GLN A 71 7.41 3.11 3.45
C GLN A 71 8.79 3.40 2.85
N TRP A 72 8.83 3.75 1.57
CA TRP A 72 10.04 4.24 0.92
C TRP A 72 10.44 5.63 1.43
N PHE A 73 11.73 5.82 1.71
CA PHE A 73 12.32 7.11 2.07
C PHE A 73 13.55 7.38 1.19
N SER A 74 13.45 8.39 0.31
CA SER A 74 14.58 8.90 -0.47
C SER A 74 15.46 9.76 0.43
N SER A 75 16.68 9.29 0.75
CA SER A 75 17.63 10.04 1.59
C SER A 75 18.22 11.26 0.87
N PHE A 76 19.23 11.07 0.00
CA PHE A 76 19.91 12.16 -0.73
C PHE A 76 19.76 12.07 -2.25
N LEU A 77 18.91 11.17 -2.75
CA LEU A 77 18.78 10.86 -4.18
C LEU A 77 17.77 11.76 -4.93
N ALA A 78 16.99 12.57 -4.21
CA ALA A 78 15.93 13.40 -4.79
C ALA A 78 15.74 14.74 -4.02
N SER A 79 16.83 15.32 -3.52
CA SER A 79 16.86 16.64 -2.86
C SER A 79 17.11 17.77 -3.84
#